data_AF-A0A357GUH2-F1
#
_entry.id   AF-A0A357GUH2-F1
#
_cell.length_a   1.000
_cell.length_b   1.000
_cell.length_c   1.000
_cell.angle_alpha   90.00
_cell.angle_beta   90.00
_cell.angle_gamma   90.00
#
_symmetry.space_group_name_H-M   'P 1'
#
loop_
_entity.id
_entity.type
_entity.pdbx_description
1 polymer ?
#
loop_
_entity_poly.entity_id
_entity_poly.type
_entity_poly.pdbx_seq_one_letter_code
_entity_poly.pdbx_strand_id
1 'polypeptide(L)'
;MDKIVKNITIGIRHKRIFRIRDNFGKFIDCILHNSESPFSIKYFPFIDEKLSDSVILHNEDNEHFQINTDDFILRLNATDDFKKSVSRIVDDILPFIKKRIFNITKIDEITRVGIVFSLEFFSKDKINKLISYFTDKNIEQINNFEMRFTRKLTVDESLVKKGVNDYVNIIYTLVKKKDKMIINFDYQRYFSPELKDINDFDLGKFVESAVNNLKDTYAKWLKNYEEEQAEDNTEDGPKESREGEETETAKTRDEK
;
A
#
# COMPACT_ATOMS: atom_id res chain seq x y z
N MET A 1 -7.56 10.25 4.25
CA MET A 1 -7.02 8.88 4.04
C MET A 1 -8.13 7.92 3.58
N ASP A 2 -9.33 8.04 4.15
CA ASP A 2 -10.38 7.01 4.03
C ASP A 2 -10.86 6.72 2.60
N LYS A 3 -10.88 7.70 1.69
CA LYS A 3 -11.33 7.50 0.30
C LYS A 3 -10.25 7.02 -0.68
N ILE A 4 -8.99 7.03 -0.24
CA ILE A 4 -7.82 6.90 -1.13
C ILE A 4 -7.27 5.47 -1.09
N VAL A 5 -7.24 4.84 0.09
CA VAL A 5 -6.87 3.43 0.20
C VAL A 5 -7.94 2.61 -0.50
N LYS A 6 -7.54 1.82 -1.49
CA LYS A 6 -8.43 0.93 -2.26
C LYS A 6 -8.32 -0.50 -1.80
N ASN A 7 -7.12 -0.95 -1.44
CA ASN A 7 -6.88 -2.34 -1.05
C ASN A 7 -5.99 -2.40 0.18
N ILE A 8 -6.24 -3.42 1.01
CA ILE A 8 -5.38 -3.84 2.11
C ILE A 8 -5.00 -5.30 1.85
N THR A 9 -3.72 -5.57 1.68
CA THR A 9 -3.20 -6.93 1.48
C THR A 9 -2.34 -7.32 2.67
N ILE A 10 -2.64 -8.45 3.30
CA ILE A 10 -1.85 -9.04 4.38
C ILE A 10 -1.17 -10.27 3.83
N GLY A 11 0.13 -10.37 4.03
CA GLY A 11 0.94 -11.52 3.60
C GLY A 11 1.70 -12.11 4.77
N ILE A 12 1.71 -13.42 4.90
CA ILE A 12 2.55 -14.14 5.85
C ILE A 12 3.38 -15.14 5.07
N ARG A 13 4.70 -14.99 5.13
CA ARG A 13 5.67 -15.92 4.52
C ARG A 13 6.26 -16.81 5.60
N HIS A 14 6.28 -18.09 5.32
CA HIS A 14 6.88 -19.12 6.17
C HIS A 14 7.89 -19.92 5.36
N LYS A 15 8.65 -20.77 6.03
CA LYS A 15 9.42 -21.79 5.32
C LYS A 15 8.50 -22.71 4.54
N ARG A 16 9.05 -23.38 3.52
CA ARG A 16 8.27 -24.25 2.65
C ARG A 16 7.65 -25.41 3.43
N ILE A 17 6.33 -25.51 3.40
CA ILE A 17 5.54 -26.55 4.09
C ILE A 17 4.69 -27.30 3.05
N PHE A 18 5.18 -28.45 2.56
CA PHE A 18 4.48 -29.23 1.53
C PHE A 18 3.13 -29.80 2.02
N ARG A 19 2.99 -30.09 3.32
CA ARG A 19 1.73 -30.58 3.94
C ARG A 19 0.55 -29.62 3.79
N ILE A 20 0.79 -28.36 3.44
CA ILE A 20 -0.30 -27.40 3.16
C ILE A 20 -1.16 -27.92 1.99
N ARG A 21 -0.55 -28.53 0.96
CA ARG A 21 -1.26 -29.08 -0.20
C ARG A 21 -2.25 -30.16 0.21
N ASP A 22 -1.82 -31.06 1.09
CA ASP A 22 -2.66 -32.14 1.61
C ASP A 22 -3.84 -31.63 2.45
N ASN A 23 -3.80 -30.36 2.89
CA ASN A 23 -4.83 -29.75 3.73
C ASN A 23 -5.63 -28.65 3.00
N PHE A 24 -5.49 -28.52 1.67
CA PHE A 24 -6.24 -27.54 0.89
C PHE A 24 -7.76 -27.67 1.06
N GLY A 25 -8.33 -28.87 0.99
CA GLY A 25 -9.77 -29.07 1.23
C GLY A 25 -10.20 -28.60 2.62
N LYS A 26 -9.46 -28.98 3.67
CA LYS A 26 -9.75 -28.53 5.05
C LYS A 26 -9.64 -27.02 5.21
N PHE A 27 -8.71 -26.40 4.50
CA PHE A 27 -8.53 -24.95 4.48
C PHE A 27 -9.73 -24.26 3.83
N ILE A 28 -10.18 -24.75 2.67
CA ILE A 28 -11.38 -24.25 1.99
C ILE A 28 -12.60 -24.39 2.90
N ASP A 29 -12.81 -25.57 3.50
CA ASP A 29 -13.92 -25.81 4.41
C ASP A 29 -13.89 -24.89 5.63
N CYS A 30 -12.68 -24.66 6.18
CA CYS A 30 -12.51 -23.76 7.30
C CYS A 30 -12.91 -22.32 6.95
N ILE A 31 -12.63 -21.84 5.74
CA ILE A 31 -12.95 -20.47 5.34
C ILE A 31 -14.42 -20.33 4.92
N LEU A 32 -14.96 -21.30 4.18
CA LEU A 32 -16.28 -21.15 3.56
C LEU A 32 -17.44 -21.69 4.40
N HIS A 33 -17.19 -22.68 5.26
CA HIS A 33 -18.23 -23.43 5.97
C HIS A 33 -18.15 -23.33 7.51
N ASN A 34 -17.09 -22.75 8.07
CA ASN A 34 -16.99 -22.56 9.52
C ASN A 34 -17.87 -21.40 9.99
N SER A 35 -18.66 -21.61 11.05
CA SER A 35 -19.56 -20.59 11.60
C SER A 35 -18.83 -19.40 12.27
N GLU A 36 -17.57 -19.58 12.66
CA GLU A 36 -16.71 -18.48 13.17
C GLU A 36 -15.96 -17.76 12.04
N SER A 37 -16.08 -18.22 10.78
CA SER A 37 -15.41 -17.56 9.66
C SER A 37 -16.04 -16.19 9.40
N PRO A 38 -15.23 -15.12 9.24
CA PRO A 38 -15.71 -13.83 8.75
C PRO A 38 -16.03 -13.87 7.25
N PHE A 39 -15.79 -15.01 6.59
CA PHE A 39 -16.05 -15.25 5.19
C PHE A 39 -17.10 -16.37 5.05
N SER A 40 -17.80 -16.36 3.92
CA SER A 40 -18.77 -17.40 3.58
C SER A 40 -18.66 -17.73 2.10
N ILE A 41 -19.34 -18.78 1.65
CA ILE A 41 -19.51 -19.10 0.23
C ILE A 41 -20.05 -17.90 -0.56
N LYS A 42 -20.92 -17.08 0.05
CA LYS A 42 -21.42 -15.87 -0.60
C LYS A 42 -20.35 -14.78 -0.74
N TYR A 43 -19.40 -14.76 0.19
CA TYR A 43 -18.29 -13.80 0.18
C TYR A 43 -17.22 -14.19 -0.85
N PHE A 44 -16.85 -15.47 -0.90
CA PHE A 44 -15.90 -16.02 -1.88
C PHE A 44 -16.58 -17.14 -2.68
N PRO A 45 -17.37 -16.79 -3.72
CA PRO A 45 -18.11 -17.77 -4.51
C PRO A 45 -17.23 -18.57 -5.47
N PHE A 46 -16.00 -18.12 -5.75
CA PHE A 46 -15.11 -18.75 -6.71
C PHE A 46 -13.87 -19.35 -6.04
N ILE A 47 -13.48 -20.51 -6.55
CA ILE A 47 -12.31 -21.26 -6.09
C ILE A 47 -11.45 -21.56 -7.32
N ASP A 48 -10.23 -21.03 -7.31
CA ASP A 48 -9.21 -21.28 -8.31
C ASP A 48 -8.15 -22.22 -7.74
N GLU A 49 -8.06 -23.42 -8.33
CA GLU A 49 -7.00 -24.39 -8.06
C GLU A 49 -5.99 -24.35 -9.20
N LYS A 50 -4.93 -23.53 -9.05
CA LYS A 50 -3.88 -23.45 -10.07
C LYS A 50 -2.91 -24.62 -9.94
N LEU A 51 -2.95 -25.53 -10.92
CA LEU A 51 -1.90 -26.50 -11.28
C LEU A 51 -1.04 -26.98 -10.09
N SER A 52 -1.70 -27.45 -9.02
CA SER A 52 -1.13 -28.07 -7.81
C SER A 52 -0.38 -27.21 -6.78
N ASP A 53 -0.20 -25.90 -6.98
CA ASP A 53 0.70 -25.10 -6.14
C ASP A 53 -0.01 -24.12 -5.20
N SER A 54 -1.25 -23.74 -5.48
CA SER A 54 -1.99 -22.79 -4.64
C SER A 54 -3.50 -22.99 -4.73
N VAL A 55 -4.19 -22.68 -3.63
CA VAL A 55 -5.63 -22.44 -3.61
C VAL A 55 -5.89 -20.96 -3.49
N ILE A 56 -6.80 -20.44 -4.30
CA ILE A 56 -7.26 -19.05 -4.23
C ILE A 56 -8.79 -19.06 -4.13
N LEU A 57 -9.32 -18.50 -3.05
CA LEU A 57 -10.72 -18.17 -2.87
C LEU A 57 -10.90 -16.71 -3.25
N HIS A 58 -11.83 -16.36 -4.14
CA HIS A 58 -11.99 -14.98 -4.58
C HIS A 58 -13.44 -14.61 -4.90
N ASN A 59 -13.67 -13.30 -5.07
CA ASN A 59 -14.95 -12.74 -5.48
C ASN A 59 -14.81 -11.86 -6.72
N GLU A 60 -15.94 -11.31 -7.18
CA GLU A 60 -15.98 -10.43 -8.35
C GLU A 60 -15.26 -9.09 -8.09
N ASP A 61 -15.15 -8.69 -6.83
CA ASP A 61 -14.51 -7.45 -6.41
C ASP A 61 -12.98 -7.57 -6.29
N ASN A 62 -12.39 -8.68 -6.76
CA ASN A 62 -10.94 -8.96 -6.73
C ASN A 62 -10.34 -9.05 -5.31
N GLU A 63 -11.19 -9.21 -4.29
CA GLU A 63 -10.75 -9.67 -2.99
C GLU A 63 -10.43 -11.16 -3.08
N HIS A 64 -9.39 -11.59 -2.39
CA HIS A 64 -9.03 -12.99 -2.42
C HIS A 64 -8.28 -13.43 -1.17
N PHE A 65 -8.39 -14.71 -0.91
CA PHE A 65 -7.64 -15.44 0.07
C PHE A 65 -6.85 -16.52 -0.66
N GLN A 66 -5.53 -16.43 -0.62
CA GLN A 66 -4.62 -17.36 -1.26
C GLN A 66 -3.74 -18.05 -0.23
N ILE A 67 -3.51 -19.34 -0.43
CA ILE A 67 -2.50 -20.11 0.30
C ILE A 67 -1.71 -21.01 -0.65
N ASN A 68 -0.41 -21.11 -0.43
CA ASN A 68 0.48 -22.05 -1.10
C ASN A 68 1.49 -22.62 -0.10
N THR A 69 2.52 -23.32 -0.59
CA THR A 69 3.51 -23.95 0.29
C THR A 69 4.44 -22.99 1.02
N ASP A 70 4.50 -21.72 0.63
CA ASP A 70 5.46 -20.73 1.13
C ASP A 70 4.79 -19.47 1.69
N ASP A 71 3.57 -19.17 1.26
CA ASP A 71 2.88 -17.91 1.48
C ASP A 71 1.39 -18.13 1.80
N PHE A 72 0.92 -17.28 2.71
CA PHE A 72 -0.47 -16.96 2.97
C PHE A 72 -0.71 -15.51 2.54
N ILE A 73 -1.76 -15.24 1.77
CA ILE A 73 -2.08 -13.90 1.27
C ILE A 73 -3.58 -13.66 1.40
N LEU A 74 -3.96 -12.57 2.05
CA LEU A 74 -5.32 -12.06 2.09
C LEU A 74 -5.35 -10.66 1.51
N ARG A 75 -6.14 -10.44 0.47
CA ARG A 75 -6.41 -9.12 -0.11
C ARG A 75 -7.87 -8.77 0.07
N LEU A 76 -8.12 -7.60 0.65
CA LEU A 76 -9.44 -7.03 0.85
C LEU A 76 -9.51 -5.65 0.23
N ASN A 77 -10.70 -5.27 -0.23
CA ASN A 77 -10.99 -3.90 -0.60
C ASN A 77 -11.22 -3.09 0.67
N ALA A 78 -10.66 -1.89 0.71
CA ALA A 78 -10.97 -0.94 1.76
C ALA A 78 -12.35 -0.33 1.48
N THR A 79 -13.18 -0.22 2.51
CA THR A 79 -14.41 0.56 2.46
C THR A 79 -14.09 2.06 2.51
N ASP A 80 -15.06 2.91 2.17
CA ASP A 80 -14.95 4.37 2.31
C ASP A 80 -14.61 4.83 3.74
N ASP A 81 -14.84 3.98 4.74
CA ASP A 81 -14.32 4.12 6.10
C ASP A 81 -13.09 3.20 6.30
N PHE A 82 -11.90 3.76 6.15
CA PHE A 82 -10.65 3.01 6.31
C PHE A 82 -10.47 2.50 7.74
N LYS A 83 -10.92 3.26 8.75
CA LYS A 83 -10.84 2.82 10.15
C LYS A 83 -11.68 1.57 10.38
N LYS A 84 -12.90 1.54 9.84
CA LYS A 84 -13.76 0.35 9.88
C LYS A 84 -13.14 -0.86 9.18
N SER A 85 -12.48 -0.63 8.04
CA SER A 85 -11.75 -1.69 7.32
C SER A 85 -10.63 -2.28 8.17
N VAL A 86 -9.84 -1.42 8.82
CA VAL A 86 -8.76 -1.84 9.73
C VAL A 86 -9.30 -2.57 10.95
N SER A 87 -10.37 -2.06 11.59
CA SER A 87 -11.00 -2.71 12.73
C SER A 87 -11.52 -4.11 12.37
N ARG A 88 -12.23 -4.27 11.25
CA ARG A 88 -12.66 -5.60 10.76
C ARG A 88 -11.48 -6.56 10.62
N ILE A 89 -10.35 -6.07 10.10
CA ILE A 89 -9.13 -6.89 9.97
C ILE A 89 -8.63 -7.33 11.36
N VAL A 90 -8.46 -6.38 12.27
CA VAL A 90 -7.84 -6.62 13.59
C VAL A 90 -8.74 -7.41 14.52
N ASP A 91 -10.03 -7.12 14.54
CA ASP A 91 -10.98 -7.62 15.54
C ASP A 91 -11.63 -8.94 15.10
N ASP A 92 -11.85 -9.15 13.79
CA ASP A 92 -12.55 -10.34 13.28
C ASP A 92 -11.61 -11.29 12.54
N ILE A 93 -10.88 -10.76 11.55
CA ILE A 93 -10.17 -11.58 10.56
C ILE A 93 -8.87 -12.16 11.11
N LEU A 94 -8.02 -11.34 11.71
CA LEU A 94 -6.73 -11.79 12.26
C LEU A 94 -6.89 -12.84 13.37
N PRO A 95 -7.84 -12.69 14.32
CA PRO A 95 -8.10 -13.73 15.33
C PRO A 95 -8.55 -15.04 14.69
N PHE A 96 -9.43 -14.99 13.68
CA PHE A 96 -9.85 -16.18 12.94
C PHE A 96 -8.68 -16.87 12.24
N ILE A 97 -7.84 -16.12 11.52
CA ILE A 97 -6.65 -16.66 10.82
C ILE A 97 -5.72 -17.37 11.80
N LYS A 98 -5.39 -16.73 12.93
CA LYS A 98 -4.52 -17.31 13.96
C LYS A 98 -5.11 -18.58 14.56
N LYS A 99 -6.36 -18.49 15.04
CA LYS A 99 -7.00 -19.56 15.83
C LYS A 99 -7.37 -20.77 14.97
N ARG A 100 -7.82 -20.54 13.74
CA ARG A 100 -8.41 -21.57 12.88
C ARG A 100 -7.45 -21.99 11.78
N ILE A 101 -7.00 -21.05 10.95
CA ILE A 101 -6.22 -21.39 9.75
C ILE A 101 -4.85 -21.93 10.12
N PHE A 102 -4.06 -21.18 10.90
CA PHE A 102 -2.69 -21.56 11.24
C PHE A 102 -2.63 -22.84 12.07
N ASN A 103 -3.66 -23.09 12.89
CA ASN A 103 -3.78 -24.31 13.67
C ASN A 103 -4.06 -25.55 12.76
N ILE A 104 -4.97 -25.42 11.79
CA ILE A 104 -5.32 -26.53 10.88
C ILE A 104 -4.17 -26.86 9.92
N THR A 105 -3.54 -25.82 9.35
CA THR A 105 -2.43 -25.99 8.39
C THR A 105 -1.11 -26.28 9.08
N LYS A 106 -1.04 -26.08 10.40
CA LYS A 106 0.19 -26.11 11.20
C LYS A 106 1.26 -25.23 10.57
N ILE A 107 0.94 -23.99 10.21
CA ILE A 107 1.97 -23.09 9.68
C ILE A 107 2.88 -22.69 10.85
N ASP A 108 4.17 -22.99 10.69
CA ASP A 108 5.25 -22.67 11.62
C ASP A 108 6.41 -21.99 10.86
N GLU A 109 7.45 -21.58 11.58
CA GLU A 109 8.68 -21.02 11.00
C GLU A 109 8.43 -19.82 10.05
N ILE A 110 7.67 -18.85 10.56
CA ILE A 110 7.31 -17.62 9.87
C ILE A 110 8.56 -16.74 9.75
N THR A 111 8.89 -16.38 8.51
CA THR A 111 10.07 -15.56 8.17
C THR A 111 9.68 -14.11 8.01
N ARG A 112 8.44 -13.81 7.61
CA ARG A 112 7.97 -12.45 7.37
C ARG A 112 6.45 -12.33 7.52
N VAL A 113 6.01 -11.24 8.14
CA VAL A 113 4.62 -10.76 8.08
C VAL A 113 4.63 -9.39 7.39
N GLY A 114 3.74 -9.18 6.44
CA GLY A 114 3.64 -7.95 5.66
C GLY A 114 2.21 -7.45 5.56
N ILE A 115 2.05 -6.13 5.45
CA ILE A 115 0.79 -5.47 5.08
C ILE A 115 1.06 -4.42 4.02
N VAL A 116 0.27 -4.44 2.95
CA VAL A 116 0.33 -3.49 1.85
C VAL A 116 -0.96 -2.70 1.80
N PHE A 117 -0.84 -1.37 1.89
CA PHE A 117 -1.92 -0.46 1.57
C PHE A 117 -1.73 0.02 0.14
N SER A 118 -2.71 -0.25 -0.73
CA SER A 118 -2.72 0.24 -2.10
C SER A 118 -3.66 1.44 -2.18
N LEU A 119 -3.11 2.58 -2.62
CA LEU A 119 -3.79 3.86 -2.74
C LEU A 119 -3.90 4.24 -4.21
N GLU A 120 -5.06 4.74 -4.63
CA GLU A 120 -5.30 5.16 -6.01
C GLU A 120 -5.60 6.67 -6.08
N PHE A 121 -4.92 7.37 -6.98
CA PHE A 121 -5.12 8.79 -7.25
C PHE A 121 -5.33 9.05 -8.73
N PHE A 122 -6.13 10.09 -9.00
CA PHE A 122 -6.33 10.66 -10.33
C PHE A 122 -5.68 12.04 -10.35
N SER A 123 -4.44 12.13 -10.85
CA SER A 123 -3.82 13.42 -11.16
C SER A 123 -2.72 13.27 -12.20
N LYS A 124 -3.02 13.67 -13.44
CA LYS A 124 -2.07 13.64 -14.57
C LYS A 124 -0.89 14.60 -14.35
N ASP A 125 -1.21 15.81 -13.89
CA ASP A 125 -0.26 16.94 -13.93
C ASP A 125 0.84 16.79 -12.87
N LYS A 126 0.46 16.29 -11.69
CA LYS A 126 1.37 16.09 -10.55
C LYS A 126 2.51 15.10 -10.86
N ILE A 127 2.21 13.99 -11.56
CA ILE A 127 3.22 12.99 -11.90
C ILE A 127 4.15 13.50 -13.00
N ASN A 128 3.62 14.19 -14.01
CA ASN A 128 4.46 14.74 -15.06
C ASN A 128 5.44 15.77 -14.49
N LYS A 129 5.04 16.55 -13.47
CA LYS A 129 5.94 17.45 -12.73
C LYS A 129 7.01 16.68 -11.96
N LEU A 130 6.65 15.63 -11.22
CA LEU A 130 7.63 14.78 -10.51
C LEU A 130 8.65 14.17 -11.48
N ILE A 131 8.19 13.60 -12.59
CA ILE A 131 9.09 12.98 -13.56
C ILE A 131 9.95 14.04 -14.24
N SER A 132 9.41 15.21 -14.56
CA SER A 132 10.20 16.27 -15.19
C SER A 132 11.31 16.80 -14.28
N TYR A 133 11.12 16.81 -12.96
CA TYR A 133 12.20 17.05 -12.00
C TYR A 133 13.29 15.96 -12.05
N PHE A 134 12.91 14.69 -12.17
CA PHE A 134 13.88 13.59 -12.24
C PHE A 134 14.63 13.50 -13.57
N THR A 135 14.04 14.02 -14.65
CA THR A 135 14.58 13.92 -16.01
C THR A 135 15.16 15.22 -16.52
N ASP A 136 15.19 16.27 -15.68
CA ASP A 136 15.53 17.64 -16.07
C ASP A 136 14.75 18.09 -17.32
N LYS A 137 13.47 17.70 -17.40
CA LYS A 137 12.56 17.93 -18.54
C LYS A 137 13.02 17.32 -19.88
N ASN A 138 14.03 16.47 -19.91
CA ASN A 138 14.53 15.84 -21.14
C ASN A 138 13.67 14.67 -21.63
N ILE A 139 12.74 14.18 -20.80
CA ILE A 139 11.83 13.09 -21.16
C ILE A 139 10.39 13.56 -20.99
N GLU A 140 9.71 13.72 -22.12
CA GLU A 140 8.30 14.07 -22.19
C GLU A 140 7.41 12.85 -22.47
N GLN A 141 6.10 13.00 -22.27
CA GLN A 141 5.07 12.05 -22.71
C GLN A 141 5.22 10.60 -22.19
N ILE A 142 5.60 10.45 -20.93
CA ILE A 142 5.81 9.12 -20.32
C ILE A 142 4.47 8.41 -20.07
N ASN A 143 4.27 7.27 -20.73
CA ASN A 143 3.07 6.45 -20.59
C ASN A 143 3.04 5.66 -19.28
N ASN A 144 4.18 5.13 -18.87
CA ASN A 144 4.33 4.33 -17.66
C ASN A 144 5.57 4.77 -16.90
N PHE A 145 5.44 4.90 -15.58
CA PHE A 145 6.54 5.25 -14.69
C PHE A 145 6.43 4.41 -13.43
N GLU A 146 7.54 3.87 -12.96
CA GLU A 146 7.61 3.16 -11.70
C GLU A 146 8.83 3.64 -10.91
N MET A 147 8.60 3.95 -9.64
CA MET A 147 9.65 4.36 -8.71
C MET A 147 9.47 3.62 -7.39
N ARG A 148 10.56 3.10 -6.87
CA ARG A 148 10.55 2.27 -5.66
C ARG A 148 11.63 2.69 -4.68
N PHE A 149 11.25 2.89 -3.44
CA PHE A 149 12.16 3.19 -2.33
C PHE A 149 11.96 2.21 -1.19
N THR A 150 13.01 1.97 -0.42
CA THR A 150 12.97 1.07 0.72
C THR A 150 13.64 1.70 1.94
N ARG A 151 13.06 1.52 3.11
CA ARG A 151 13.65 1.91 4.39
C ARG A 151 13.67 0.71 5.33
N LYS A 152 14.86 0.32 5.76
CA LYS A 152 15.06 -0.71 6.80
C LYS A 152 15.13 -0.05 8.17
N LEU A 153 14.39 -0.58 9.13
CA LEU A 153 14.31 -0.12 10.50
C LEU A 153 14.62 -1.27 11.45
N THR A 154 15.50 -1.03 12.41
CA THR A 154 15.70 -1.95 13.54
C THR A 154 14.48 -1.91 14.45
N VAL A 155 14.23 -3.00 15.16
CA VAL A 155 13.11 -3.14 16.07
C VAL A 155 13.64 -3.31 17.48
N ASP A 156 12.91 -2.83 18.48
CA ASP A 156 13.44 -2.76 19.84
C ASP A 156 13.87 -4.13 20.37
N GLU A 157 13.17 -5.20 19.99
CA GLU A 157 13.53 -6.55 20.42
C GLU A 157 14.91 -6.99 19.92
N SER A 158 15.32 -6.57 18.72
CA SER A 158 16.64 -6.92 18.17
C SER A 158 17.78 -6.09 18.75
N LEU A 159 17.47 -4.98 19.42
CA LEU A 159 18.46 -4.20 20.18
C LEU A 159 18.74 -4.81 21.56
N VAL A 160 17.75 -5.50 22.15
CA VAL A 160 17.82 -5.97 23.54
C VAL A 160 18.16 -7.47 23.64
N LYS A 161 17.72 -8.30 22.68
CA LYS A 161 17.89 -9.76 22.75
C LYS A 161 19.04 -10.25 21.86
N LYS A 162 20.04 -10.88 22.48
CA LYS A 162 21.15 -11.52 21.75
C LYS A 162 20.61 -12.61 20.80
N GLY A 163 21.01 -12.54 19.54
CA GLY A 163 20.65 -13.53 18.51
C GLY A 163 19.30 -13.28 17.84
N VAL A 164 18.58 -12.21 18.21
CA VAL A 164 17.39 -11.73 17.50
C VAL A 164 17.79 -10.57 16.61
N ASN A 165 17.65 -10.73 15.30
CA ASN A 165 18.02 -9.77 14.25
C ASN A 165 16.80 -9.34 13.42
N ASP A 166 15.63 -9.36 14.05
CA ASP A 166 14.39 -8.87 13.46
C ASP A 166 14.54 -7.42 12.97
N TYR A 167 13.78 -7.09 11.94
CA TYR A 167 13.72 -5.73 11.40
C TYR A 167 12.38 -5.48 10.71
N VAL A 168 12.05 -4.20 10.56
CA VAL A 168 10.96 -3.76 9.69
C VAL A 168 11.56 -3.24 8.39
N ASN A 169 11.01 -3.65 7.25
CA ASN A 169 11.29 -3.06 5.96
C ASN A 169 10.02 -2.37 5.45
N ILE A 170 10.15 -1.10 5.09
CA ILE A 170 9.07 -0.32 4.51
C ILE A 170 9.43 -0.06 3.06
N ILE A 171 8.55 -0.45 2.13
CA ILE A 171 8.72 -0.26 0.70
C ILE A 171 7.63 0.69 0.21
N TYR A 172 8.05 1.74 -0.49
CA TYR A 172 7.17 2.67 -1.17
C TYR A 172 7.28 2.42 -2.66
N THR A 173 6.18 2.10 -3.32
CA THR A 173 6.16 1.91 -4.77
C THR A 173 5.15 2.86 -5.38
N LEU A 174 5.61 3.69 -6.31
CA LEU A 174 4.83 4.64 -7.06
C LEU A 174 4.72 4.16 -8.50
N VAL A 175 3.50 3.92 -8.98
CA VAL A 175 3.25 3.42 -10.33
C VAL A 175 2.29 4.36 -11.05
N LYS A 176 2.74 4.96 -12.14
CA LYS A 176 1.89 5.61 -13.15
C LYS A 176 1.56 4.58 -14.22
N LYS A 177 0.27 4.38 -14.48
CA LYS A 177 -0.22 3.68 -15.67
C LYS A 177 -1.26 4.55 -16.35
N LYS A 178 -0.91 5.10 -17.51
CA LYS A 178 -1.75 6.07 -18.25
C LYS A 178 -2.14 7.24 -17.33
N ASP A 179 -3.41 7.27 -16.91
CA ASP A 179 -4.04 8.39 -16.20
C ASP A 179 -4.20 8.10 -14.70
N LYS A 180 -3.76 6.91 -14.26
CA LYS A 180 -3.88 6.45 -12.88
C LYS A 180 -2.53 6.40 -12.20
N MET A 181 -2.52 6.87 -10.96
CA MET A 181 -1.42 6.69 -10.02
C MET A 181 -1.82 5.64 -9.01
N ILE A 182 -0.98 4.63 -8.83
CA ILE A 182 -1.11 3.64 -7.77
C ILE A 182 0.10 3.77 -6.86
N ILE A 183 -0.17 3.90 -5.57
CA ILE A 183 0.85 4.02 -4.55
C ILE A 183 0.69 2.85 -3.61
N ASN A 184 1.72 2.01 -3.54
CA ASN A 184 1.74 0.89 -2.62
C ASN A 184 2.69 1.23 -1.47
N PHE A 185 2.14 1.24 -0.26
CA PHE A 185 2.90 1.28 0.97
C PHE A 185 2.95 -0.13 1.54
N ASP A 186 4.13 -0.74 1.56
CA ASP A 186 4.34 -2.13 1.95
C ASP A 186 5.22 -2.17 3.20
N TYR A 187 4.61 -2.56 4.33
CA TYR A 187 5.22 -2.59 5.65
C TYR A 187 5.43 -4.04 6.08
N GLN A 188 6.69 -4.45 6.28
CA GLN A 188 7.06 -5.85 6.46
C GLN A 188 7.91 -6.05 7.71
N ARG A 189 7.47 -6.90 8.63
CA ARG A 189 8.27 -7.41 9.74
C ARG A 189 8.97 -8.69 9.29
N TYR A 190 10.29 -8.72 9.37
CA TYR A 190 11.13 -9.88 9.14
C TYR A 190 11.59 -10.46 10.48
N PHE A 191 11.65 -11.78 10.56
CA PHE A 191 12.06 -12.52 11.74
C PHE A 191 13.39 -13.25 11.48
N SER A 192 14.35 -13.07 12.38
CA SER A 192 15.62 -13.79 12.33
C SER A 192 16.14 -14.03 13.74
N PRO A 193 16.04 -15.24 14.32
CA PRO A 193 15.53 -16.48 13.71
C PRO A 193 14.03 -16.43 13.40
N GLU A 194 13.52 -17.42 12.66
CA GLU A 194 12.11 -17.48 12.29
C GLU A 194 11.19 -17.58 13.51
N LEU A 195 10.05 -16.90 13.43
CA LEU A 195 9.00 -16.98 14.43
C LEU A 195 8.34 -18.37 14.37
N LYS A 196 8.38 -19.11 15.48
CA LYS A 196 7.92 -20.50 15.51
C LYS A 196 6.39 -20.62 15.46
N ASP A 197 5.68 -19.74 16.17
CA ASP A 197 4.22 -19.70 16.20
C ASP A 197 3.75 -18.24 15.98
N ILE A 198 2.77 -18.05 15.09
CA ILE A 198 2.14 -16.74 14.86
C ILE A 198 1.45 -16.20 16.12
N ASN A 199 1.09 -17.08 17.06
CA ASN A 199 0.48 -16.68 18.33
C ASN A 199 1.44 -15.87 19.21
N ASP A 200 2.75 -16.07 19.07
CA ASP A 200 3.79 -15.32 19.78
C ASP A 200 4.01 -13.90 19.22
N PHE A 201 3.35 -13.56 18.10
CA PHE A 201 3.45 -12.25 17.46
C PHE A 201 2.13 -11.49 17.48
N ASP A 202 2.14 -10.27 17.99
CA ASP A 202 0.95 -9.42 18.06
C ASP A 202 0.61 -8.81 16.69
N LEU A 203 -0.16 -9.55 15.88
CA LEU A 203 -0.61 -9.10 14.56
C LEU A 203 -1.45 -7.82 14.63
N GLY A 204 -2.21 -7.61 15.70
CA GLY A 204 -3.01 -6.39 15.89
C GLY A 204 -2.11 -5.16 16.00
N LYS A 205 -1.15 -5.20 16.94
CA LYS A 205 -0.16 -4.12 17.08
C LYS A 205 0.69 -3.90 15.84
N PHE A 206 1.00 -4.96 15.10
CA PHE A 206 1.69 -4.85 13.81
C PHE A 206 0.86 -4.04 12.80
N VAL A 207 -0.43 -4.35 12.64
CA VAL A 207 -1.32 -3.60 11.74
C VAL A 207 -1.46 -2.15 12.21
N GLU A 208 -1.65 -1.90 13.51
CA GLU A 208 -1.70 -0.55 14.07
C GLU A 208 -0.41 0.24 13.79
N SER A 209 0.76 -0.39 13.96
CA SER A 209 2.06 0.22 13.67
C SER A 209 2.21 0.58 12.19
N ALA A 210 1.73 -0.28 11.29
CA ALA A 210 1.72 -0.03 9.86
C ALA A 210 0.77 1.12 9.49
N VAL A 211 -0.42 1.18 10.08
CA VAL A 211 -1.38 2.28 9.90
C VAL A 211 -0.81 3.60 10.41
N ASN A 212 -0.16 3.60 11.57
CA ASN A 212 0.48 4.79 12.12
C ASN A 212 1.64 5.25 11.22
N ASN A 213 2.51 4.34 10.75
CA ASN A 213 3.58 4.70 9.81
C ASN A 213 3.05 5.24 8.48
N LEU A 214 1.95 4.65 7.97
CA LEU A 214 1.26 5.16 6.78
C LEU A 214 0.77 6.60 7.05
N LYS A 215 0.09 6.87 8.16
CA LYS A 215 -0.38 8.22 8.50
C LYS A 215 0.78 9.20 8.68
N ASP A 216 1.78 8.85 9.47
CA ASP A 216 2.87 9.74 9.84
C ASP A 216 3.81 10.05 8.68
N THR A 217 4.09 9.08 7.82
CA THR A 217 4.98 9.33 6.68
C THR A 217 4.19 9.88 5.50
N TYR A 218 3.10 9.21 5.16
CA TYR A 218 2.45 9.42 3.88
C TYR A 218 1.39 10.52 3.93
N ALA A 219 0.61 10.66 5.01
CA ALA A 219 -0.33 11.77 5.11
C ALA A 219 0.40 13.12 5.25
N LYS A 220 1.57 13.14 5.92
CA LYS A 220 2.42 14.34 5.96
C LYS A 220 3.02 14.65 4.59
N TRP A 221 3.58 13.66 3.90
CA TRP A 221 4.10 13.86 2.55
C TRP A 221 3.02 14.34 1.56
N LEU A 222 1.84 13.72 1.56
CA LEU A 222 0.70 14.15 0.74
C LEU A 222 0.28 15.59 1.06
N LYS A 223 0.13 15.92 2.34
CA LYS A 223 -0.32 17.24 2.77
C LYS A 223 0.67 18.32 2.34
N ASN A 224 1.97 18.10 2.58
CA ASN A 224 3.01 19.03 2.12
C ASN A 224 3.01 19.16 0.59
N TYR A 225 2.82 18.05 -0.13
CA TYR A 225 2.74 18.04 -1.59
C TYR A 225 1.49 18.75 -2.14
N GLU A 226 0.40 18.83 -1.35
CA GLU A 226 -0.80 19.60 -1.69
C GLU A 226 -0.66 21.09 -1.32
N GLU A 227 0.01 21.41 -0.20
CA GLU A 227 0.19 22.77 0.32
C GLU A 227 1.28 23.58 -0.42
N GLU A 228 2.43 22.97 -0.75
CA GLU A 228 3.51 23.61 -1.55
C GLU A 228 3.04 24.05 -2.95
N GLN A 229 1.85 23.64 -3.37
CA GLN A 229 1.24 24.01 -4.65
C GLN A 229 0.14 25.08 -4.52
N ALA A 230 -0.38 25.33 -3.31
CA ALA A 230 -1.25 26.47 -3.08
C ALA A 230 -0.45 27.79 -3.15
N GLU A 231 0.81 27.75 -2.70
CA GLU A 231 1.71 28.91 -2.69
C GLU A 231 2.32 29.18 -4.09
N ASP A 232 2.65 28.14 -4.86
CA ASP A 232 3.16 28.22 -6.25
C ASP A 232 2.14 28.83 -7.23
N ASN A 233 0.83 28.78 -6.92
CA ASN A 233 -0.25 29.36 -7.76
C ASN A 233 -0.60 30.81 -7.37
N THR A 234 0.06 31.40 -6.37
CA THR A 234 -0.18 32.79 -5.94
C THR A 234 0.87 33.80 -6.40
N GLU A 235 1.96 33.37 -7.05
CA GLU A 235 3.04 34.28 -7.46
C GLU A 235 3.02 34.76 -8.93
N ASP A 236 2.09 34.30 -9.78
CA ASP A 236 1.89 34.85 -11.13
C ASP A 236 0.59 35.68 -11.22
N GLY A 237 0.56 36.81 -10.51
CA GLY A 237 -0.34 37.91 -10.81
C GLY A 237 0.22 38.76 -11.95
N PRO A 238 -0.57 39.12 -12.99
CA PRO A 238 -0.06 39.93 -14.09
C PRO A 238 0.37 41.31 -13.57
N LYS A 239 1.60 41.71 -13.85
CA LYS A 239 1.99 43.13 -13.79
C LYS A 239 1.23 43.84 -14.91
N GLU A 240 0.05 44.37 -14.58
CA GLU A 240 -0.66 45.31 -15.43
C GLU A 240 0.26 46.49 -15.77
N SER A 241 0.44 46.66 -17.07
CA SER A 241 0.87 47.85 -17.76
C SER A 241 0.14 49.09 -17.25
N ARG A 242 0.90 50.13 -16.89
CA ARG A 242 0.41 51.51 -16.99
C ARG A 242 1.00 52.15 -18.22
N GLU A 243 0.15 52.29 -19.23
CA GLU A 243 0.30 53.25 -20.32
C GLU A 243 0.40 54.67 -19.74
N GLY A 244 1.35 55.44 -20.25
CA GLY A 244 1.36 56.89 -20.18
C GLY A 244 1.49 57.41 -21.60
N GLU A 245 0.36 57.76 -22.21
CA GLU A 245 0.30 58.62 -23.38
C GLU A 245 0.86 60.00 -23.00
N GLU A 246 1.90 60.46 -23.70
CA GLU A 246 2.08 61.89 -23.95
C GLU A 246 2.32 62.10 -25.44
N THR A 247 1.29 62.65 -26.07
CA THR A 247 1.31 63.25 -27.39
C THR A 247 1.78 64.69 -27.24
N GLU A 248 2.90 65.06 -27.86
CA GLU A 248 3.24 66.47 -28.04
C GLU A 248 3.58 66.77 -29.50
N THR A 249 2.59 67.34 -30.18
CA THR A 249 2.74 68.04 -31.46
C THR A 249 3.37 69.41 -31.23
N ALA A 250 4.49 69.71 -31.90
CA ALA A 250 4.91 71.08 -32.18
C ALA A 250 5.45 71.21 -33.61
N LYS A 251 4.88 72.20 -34.30
CA LYS A 251 5.03 72.57 -35.71
C LYS A 251 6.22 73.51 -35.92
N THR A 252 6.97 73.26 -37.00
CA THR A 252 7.60 74.20 -37.97
C THR A 252 8.21 75.54 -37.53
N ARG A 253 9.48 75.73 -37.97
CA ARG A 253 10.03 76.85 -38.79
C ARG A 253 11.57 76.77 -38.68
N ASP A 254 12.44 77.15 -39.60
CA ASP A 254 12.50 77.49 -41.03
C ASP A 254 13.96 77.98 -41.21
N GLU A 255 14.48 78.02 -42.45
CA GLU A 255 15.73 78.69 -42.88
C GLU A 255 17.06 77.98 -42.48
N LYS A 256 18.04 77.74 -43.36
CA LYS A 256 18.36 78.29 -44.69
C LYS A 256 19.37 77.36 -45.38
#